data_AF-A0A4V3HS14-F1
#
_entry.id   AF-A0A4V3HS14-F1
#
_cell.length_a   1.000
_cell.length_b   1.000
_cell.length_c   1.000
_cell.angle_alpha   90.00
_cell.angle_beta   90.00
_cell.angle_gamma   90.00
#
_symmetry.space_group_name_H-M   'P 1'
#
loop_
_entity.id
_entity.type
_entity.pdbx_description
1 polymer ?
#
loop_
_entity_poly.entity_id
_entity_poly.type
_entity_poly.pdbx_seq_one_letter_code
_entity_poly.pdbx_strand_id
1 'polypeptide(L)'
;MAEASSRPLIVGPESGPEAPFPLRMEGKVISGFGRGSKELGIPTANLPVSSALTPWIDTAKSGVYFGYASLALPTSHPDRTAPPTGSGSAPAQPHLDFQIYPMVMSIGYNPFYKNTVRSAEVHVLHKFSADFYDAHMRLLILGFVREELDYTSLEALVADINLDCDVARNSLDRVAWAPAAALRPGGRDGKLDAKWLVEPLERK
;
A
#
# COMPACT_ATOMS: atom_id res chain seq x y z
N MET A 1 3.27 -18.45 28.61
CA MET A 1 3.97 -17.25 28.13
C MET A 1 4.19 -17.46 26.64
N ALA A 2 3.55 -16.65 25.79
CA ALA A 2 3.82 -16.73 24.35
C ALA A 2 5.25 -16.25 24.12
N GLU A 3 6.06 -17.05 23.43
CA GLU A 3 7.39 -16.60 22.98
C GLU A 3 7.23 -15.29 22.22
N ALA A 4 8.01 -14.28 22.60
CA ALA A 4 8.10 -13.06 21.84
C ALA A 4 8.60 -13.43 20.43
N SER A 5 7.71 -13.32 19.45
CA SER A 5 7.95 -13.68 18.07
C SER A 5 9.20 -12.97 17.54
N SER A 6 10.27 -13.70 17.23
CA SER A 6 11.54 -13.16 16.72
C SER A 6 11.44 -12.77 15.23
N ARG A 7 10.35 -12.11 14.85
CA ARG A 7 10.09 -11.71 13.47
C ARG A 7 11.17 -10.75 12.99
N PRO A 8 11.70 -10.93 11.77
CA PRO A 8 12.70 -10.02 11.24
C PRO A 8 12.10 -8.62 11.04
N LEU A 9 12.86 -7.58 11.39
CA LEU A 9 12.45 -6.18 11.21
C LEU A 9 12.62 -5.67 9.77
N ILE A 10 13.24 -6.46 8.90
CA ILE A 10 13.46 -6.19 7.47
C ILE A 10 13.22 -7.51 6.72
N VAL A 11 12.57 -7.46 5.56
CA VAL A 11 12.32 -8.62 4.69
C VAL A 11 12.77 -8.34 3.26
N GLY A 12 13.05 -9.41 2.51
CA GLY A 12 13.53 -9.33 1.13
C GLY A 12 15.03 -8.95 1.02
N PRO A 13 15.67 -9.22 -0.12
CA PRO A 13 17.11 -9.06 -0.28
C PRO A 13 17.53 -7.59 -0.45
N GLU A 14 18.80 -7.31 -0.19
CA GLU A 14 19.38 -5.96 -0.35
C GLU A 14 19.33 -5.45 -1.79
N SER A 15 19.34 -6.36 -2.77
CA SER A 15 19.31 -6.06 -4.20
C SER A 15 17.98 -5.47 -4.70
N GLY A 16 16.89 -5.57 -3.94
CA GLY A 16 15.56 -5.10 -4.32
C GLY A 16 14.51 -6.22 -4.34
N PRO A 17 13.29 -5.92 -4.80
CA PRO A 17 12.26 -6.93 -5.01
C PRO A 17 12.70 -8.02 -6.00
N GLU A 18 12.35 -9.27 -5.71
CA GLU A 18 12.59 -10.42 -6.60
C GLU A 18 11.26 -10.99 -7.09
N ALA A 19 11.29 -11.73 -8.20
CA ALA A 19 10.11 -12.38 -8.76
C ALA A 19 9.36 -13.19 -7.67
N PRO A 20 8.02 -13.05 -7.57
CA PRO A 20 7.12 -12.46 -8.56
C PRO A 20 6.91 -10.92 -8.43
N PHE A 21 7.64 -10.25 -7.55
CA PHE A 21 7.52 -8.81 -7.33
C PHE A 21 8.34 -8.01 -8.36
N PRO A 22 7.93 -6.78 -8.70
CA PRO A 22 6.75 -6.07 -8.21
C PRO A 22 5.44 -6.57 -8.83
N LEU A 23 4.40 -6.74 -8.02
CA LEU A 23 3.03 -6.98 -8.49
C LEU A 23 2.27 -5.66 -8.55
N ARG A 24 1.38 -5.52 -9.54
CA ARG A 24 0.57 -4.31 -9.75
C ARG A 24 -0.90 -4.59 -9.49
N MET A 25 -1.58 -3.65 -8.85
CA MET A 25 -3.03 -3.65 -8.66
C MET A 25 -3.55 -2.21 -8.69
N GLU A 26 -4.73 -1.98 -9.25
CA GLU A 26 -5.37 -0.67 -9.21
C GLU A 26 -6.88 -0.74 -9.13
N GLY A 27 -7.49 0.34 -8.66
CA GLY A 27 -8.95 0.46 -8.59
C GLY A 27 -9.37 1.68 -7.78
N LYS A 28 -10.68 1.93 -7.76
CA LYS A 28 -11.25 2.91 -6.84
C LYS A 28 -11.33 2.33 -5.43
N VAL A 29 -11.04 3.15 -4.44
CA VAL A 29 -11.21 2.80 -3.04
C VAL A 29 -12.69 2.61 -2.73
N ILE A 30 -13.05 1.41 -2.28
CA ILE A 30 -14.43 1.05 -1.92
C ILE A 30 -14.60 0.91 -0.40
N SER A 31 -15.85 0.99 0.06
CA SER A 31 -16.18 0.69 1.46
C SER A 31 -15.92 -0.79 1.75
N GLY A 32 -15.26 -1.05 2.89
CA GLY A 32 -15.14 -2.39 3.45
C GLY A 32 -16.37 -2.79 4.27
N PHE A 33 -16.21 -3.81 5.11
CA PHE A 33 -17.32 -4.41 5.87
C PHE A 33 -17.42 -3.91 7.33
N GLY A 34 -16.92 -2.70 7.61
CA GLY A 34 -17.13 -2.04 8.91
C GLY A 34 -16.51 -2.76 10.12
N ARG A 35 -15.36 -3.44 9.95
CA ARG A 35 -14.72 -4.23 11.03
C ARG A 35 -13.95 -3.42 12.08
N GLY A 36 -14.22 -2.12 12.22
CA GLY A 36 -13.62 -1.28 13.25
C GLY A 36 -12.14 -0.91 13.04
N SER A 37 -11.53 -1.18 11.88
CA SER A 37 -10.10 -0.87 11.64
C SER A 37 -9.74 0.61 11.88
N LYS A 38 -10.68 1.52 11.63
CA LYS A 38 -10.58 2.95 11.99
C LYS A 38 -10.50 3.19 13.51
N GLU A 39 -11.31 2.48 14.29
CA GLU A 39 -11.32 2.57 15.76
C GLU A 39 -10.03 2.01 16.37
N LEU A 40 -9.37 1.09 15.66
CA LEU A 40 -8.06 0.55 16.01
C LEU A 40 -6.88 1.47 15.63
N GLY A 41 -7.15 2.60 14.98
CA GLY A 41 -6.11 3.52 14.49
C GLY A 41 -5.38 3.02 13.23
N ILE A 42 -5.87 1.98 12.57
CA ILE A 42 -5.26 1.33 11.41
C ILE A 42 -6.31 1.28 10.27
N PRO A 43 -6.72 2.43 9.71
CA PRO A 43 -7.73 2.46 8.66
C PRO A 43 -7.27 1.69 7.41
N THR A 44 -8.15 0.83 6.88
CA THR A 44 -7.90 0.06 5.66
C THR A 44 -8.79 0.50 4.49
N ALA A 45 -8.17 0.75 3.34
CA ALA A 45 -8.83 0.98 2.07
C ALA A 45 -9.05 -0.37 1.37
N ASN A 46 -10.27 -0.65 0.92
CA ASN A 46 -10.56 -1.86 0.16
C ASN A 46 -10.45 -1.56 -1.34
N LEU A 47 -9.94 -2.52 -2.12
CA LEU A 47 -9.94 -2.44 -3.57
C LEU A 47 -10.80 -3.56 -4.19
N PRO A 48 -11.43 -3.30 -5.35
CA PRO A 48 -12.14 -4.34 -6.07
C PRO A 48 -11.16 -5.43 -6.52
N VAL A 49 -11.47 -6.67 -6.18
CA VAL A 49 -10.72 -7.82 -6.67
C VAL A 49 -11.41 -8.37 -7.91
N SER A 50 -10.67 -8.40 -9.02
CA SER A 50 -11.14 -8.95 -10.29
C SER A 50 -9.99 -9.67 -10.96
N SER A 51 -10.18 -10.93 -11.34
CA SER A 51 -9.19 -11.71 -12.09
C SER A 51 -8.84 -11.10 -13.45
N ALA A 52 -9.74 -10.29 -14.02
CA ALA A 52 -9.48 -9.55 -15.26
C ALA A 52 -8.44 -8.43 -15.08
N LEU A 53 -8.41 -7.79 -13.90
CA LEU A 53 -7.52 -6.67 -13.60
C LEU A 53 -6.29 -7.10 -12.78
N THR A 54 -6.45 -8.13 -11.95
CA THR A 54 -5.46 -8.59 -10.96
C THR A 54 -5.33 -10.12 -11.00
N PRO A 55 -4.95 -10.74 -12.12
CA PRO A 55 -5.01 -12.20 -12.30
C PRO A 55 -4.13 -12.97 -11.31
N TRP A 56 -3.04 -12.36 -10.84
CA TRP A 56 -2.12 -12.98 -9.88
C TRP A 56 -2.73 -13.17 -8.48
N ILE A 57 -3.82 -12.47 -8.15
CA ILE A 57 -4.38 -12.48 -6.79
C ILE A 57 -5.05 -13.80 -6.41
N ASP A 58 -5.50 -14.56 -7.42
CA ASP A 58 -6.18 -15.84 -7.24
C ASP A 58 -5.23 -16.93 -6.72
N THR A 59 -3.93 -16.82 -7.06
CA THR A 59 -2.88 -17.75 -6.63
C THR A 59 -1.93 -17.13 -5.59
N ALA A 60 -2.12 -15.86 -5.25
CA ALA A 60 -1.35 -15.20 -4.21
C ALA A 60 -1.58 -15.88 -2.86
N LYS A 61 -0.51 -16.03 -2.10
CA LYS A 61 -0.57 -16.50 -0.71
C LYS A 61 -1.45 -15.55 0.12
N SER A 62 -2.23 -16.07 1.06
CA SER A 62 -2.89 -15.20 2.03
C SER A 62 -1.88 -14.70 3.07
N GLY A 63 -2.00 -13.45 3.46
CA GLY A 63 -1.13 -12.84 4.45
C GLY A 63 -0.91 -11.35 4.23
N VAL A 64 0.15 -10.84 4.85
CA VAL A 64 0.53 -9.43 4.83
C VAL A 64 1.65 -9.20 3.84
N TYR A 65 1.48 -8.19 3.01
CA TYR A 65 2.44 -7.72 2.03
C TYR A 65 2.76 -6.25 2.29
N PHE A 66 3.80 -5.74 1.64
CA PHE A 66 4.19 -4.34 1.70
C PHE A 66 4.59 -3.79 0.33
N GLY A 67 4.60 -2.47 0.23
CA GLY A 67 5.01 -1.78 -0.99
C GLY A 67 4.62 -0.31 -0.97
N TYR A 68 4.25 0.20 -2.14
CA TYR A 68 3.78 1.58 -2.27
C TYR A 68 2.34 1.63 -2.75
N ALA A 69 1.55 2.49 -2.11
CA ALA A 69 0.27 2.96 -2.60
C ALA A 69 0.46 4.33 -3.26
N SER A 70 -0.28 4.57 -4.33
CA SER A 70 -0.31 5.84 -5.03
C SER A 70 -1.76 6.27 -5.17
N LEU A 71 -2.09 7.47 -4.68
CA LEU A 71 -3.45 7.97 -4.53
C LEU A 71 -3.70 9.20 -5.39
N ALA A 72 -4.71 9.11 -6.25
CA ALA A 72 -5.29 10.27 -6.93
C ALA A 72 -6.35 10.92 -6.03
N LEU A 73 -5.90 11.70 -5.05
CA LEU A 73 -6.81 12.36 -4.11
C LEU A 73 -7.70 13.39 -4.84
N PRO A 74 -9.00 13.49 -4.51
CA PRO A 74 -9.89 14.52 -5.03
C PRO A 74 -9.30 15.94 -4.84
N THR A 75 -9.60 16.85 -5.76
CA THR A 75 -9.13 18.25 -5.68
C THR A 75 -9.55 18.96 -4.39
N SER A 76 -10.67 18.54 -3.79
CA SER A 76 -11.20 19.03 -2.53
C SER A 76 -10.59 18.38 -1.28
N HIS A 77 -9.76 17.34 -1.43
CA HIS A 77 -9.22 16.61 -0.29
C HIS A 77 -8.16 17.47 0.46
N PRO A 78 -8.25 17.61 1.79
CA PRO A 78 -7.36 18.50 2.56
C PRO A 78 -5.88 18.12 2.47
N ASP A 79 -5.58 16.82 2.37
CA ASP A 79 -4.20 16.32 2.24
C ASP A 79 -3.72 16.23 0.78
N ARG A 80 -4.44 16.80 -0.19
CA ARG A 80 -3.97 16.85 -1.58
C ARG A 80 -2.87 17.90 -1.69
N THR A 81 -1.65 17.49 -2.03
CA THR A 81 -0.62 18.43 -2.44
C THR A 81 -0.92 18.95 -3.83
N ALA A 82 -1.12 20.26 -3.98
CA ALA A 82 -1.22 20.88 -5.28
C ALA A 82 0.09 20.67 -6.07
N PRO A 83 0.01 20.52 -7.42
CA PRO A 83 1.20 20.60 -8.24
C PRO A 83 1.92 21.92 -7.96
N PRO A 84 3.27 21.95 -7.90
CA PRO A 84 3.99 23.20 -7.73
C PRO A 84 3.60 24.19 -8.85
N THR A 85 2.93 25.27 -8.47
CA THR A 85 2.60 26.39 -9.37
C THR A 85 3.80 27.32 -9.41
N GLY A 86 4.71 27.11 -10.36
CA GLY A 86 5.94 27.89 -10.44
C GLY A 86 6.39 28.15 -11.87
N SER A 87 6.36 29.43 -12.27
CA SER A 87 6.89 30.01 -13.51
C SER A 87 8.43 30.04 -13.58
N GLY A 88 9.11 29.02 -13.06
CA GLY A 88 10.58 28.94 -12.99
C GLY A 88 11.14 27.80 -13.82
N SER A 89 12.32 28.02 -14.40
CA SER A 89 13.06 27.14 -15.33
C SER A 89 13.59 25.83 -14.73
N ALA A 90 12.93 25.26 -13.72
CA ALA A 90 13.15 23.87 -13.33
C ALA A 90 12.43 22.97 -14.33
N PRO A 91 12.97 21.79 -14.70
CA PRO A 91 12.24 20.85 -15.53
C PRO A 91 10.92 20.55 -14.83
N ALA A 92 9.81 20.80 -15.54
CA ALA A 92 8.47 20.59 -15.03
C ALA A 92 8.37 19.15 -14.51
N GLN A 93 8.19 18.99 -13.20
CA GLN A 93 7.73 17.72 -12.66
C GLN A 93 6.36 17.50 -13.32
N PRO A 94 6.14 16.44 -14.13
CA PRO A 94 4.82 16.17 -14.64
C PRO A 94 3.91 16.05 -13.43
N HIS A 95 2.97 16.97 -13.33
CA HIS A 95 1.66 16.88 -12.69
C HIS A 95 1.30 15.44 -12.34
N LEU A 96 1.76 14.97 -11.17
CA LEU A 96 1.30 13.70 -10.66
C LEU A 96 -0.03 14.02 -9.98
N ASP A 97 -1.13 13.69 -10.66
CA ASP A 97 -2.44 13.60 -9.99
C ASP A 97 -2.38 12.63 -8.80
N PHE A 98 -1.32 11.83 -8.73
CA PHE A 98 -1.01 10.80 -7.77
C PHE A 98 0.04 11.21 -6.74
N GLN A 99 -0.20 10.88 -5.47
CA GLN A 99 0.78 10.98 -4.38
C GLN A 99 1.17 9.58 -3.88
N ILE A 100 2.47 9.31 -3.73
CA ILE A 100 3.00 8.00 -3.34
C ILE A 100 3.26 7.92 -1.82
N TYR A 101 2.75 6.86 -1.20
CA TYR A 101 2.90 6.55 0.22
C TYR A 101 3.35 5.09 0.41
N PRO A 102 4.20 4.78 1.42
CA PRO A 102 4.41 3.40 1.85
C PRO A 102 3.09 2.78 2.32
N MET A 103 2.92 1.48 2.15
CA MET A 103 1.72 0.76 2.59
C MET A 103 2.05 -0.66 3.05
N VAL A 104 1.15 -1.20 3.88
CA VAL A 104 0.98 -2.64 4.06
C VAL A 104 -0.37 -3.04 3.47
N MET A 105 -0.49 -4.28 3.00
CA MET A 105 -1.76 -4.82 2.54
C MET A 105 -1.99 -6.22 3.10
N SER A 106 -3.23 -6.51 3.46
CA SER A 106 -3.70 -7.87 3.72
C SER A 106 -4.36 -8.40 2.45
N ILE A 107 -3.96 -9.60 2.04
CA ILE A 107 -4.67 -10.38 1.03
C ILE A 107 -5.18 -11.65 1.70
N GLY A 108 -6.49 -11.88 1.59
CA GLY A 108 -7.16 -12.99 2.26
C GLY A 108 -8.42 -13.41 1.52
N TYR A 109 -9.37 -13.95 2.27
CA TYR A 109 -10.68 -14.30 1.75
C TYR A 109 -11.78 -13.58 2.52
N ASN A 110 -12.84 -13.23 1.80
CA ASN A 110 -13.97 -12.51 2.38
C ASN A 110 -14.94 -13.48 3.11
N PRO A 111 -15.13 -13.33 4.42
CA PRO A 111 -16.02 -14.22 5.19
C PRO A 111 -17.49 -14.12 4.83
N PHE A 112 -17.95 -12.97 4.34
CA PHE A 112 -19.34 -12.77 3.92
C PHE A 112 -19.70 -13.61 2.69
N TYR A 113 -18.72 -13.95 1.86
CA TYR A 113 -18.87 -14.83 0.71
C TYR A 113 -18.37 -16.25 1.00
N LYS A 114 -18.50 -16.71 2.26
CA LYS A 114 -18.07 -18.07 2.67
C LYS A 114 -16.59 -18.35 2.32
N ASN A 115 -15.75 -17.32 2.35
CA ASN A 115 -14.34 -17.38 2.00
C ASN A 115 -14.05 -17.88 0.57
N THR A 116 -14.95 -17.65 -0.40
CA THR A 116 -14.72 -18.03 -1.80
C THR A 116 -14.20 -16.89 -2.68
N VAL A 117 -14.28 -15.65 -2.18
CA VAL A 117 -13.88 -14.44 -2.89
C VAL A 117 -12.66 -13.83 -2.22
N ARG A 118 -11.60 -13.56 -2.99
CA ARG A 118 -10.39 -12.88 -2.49
C ARG A 118 -10.70 -11.46 -2.02
N SER A 119 -10.02 -11.01 -0.96
CA SER A 119 -10.07 -9.64 -0.46
C SER A 119 -8.67 -9.01 -0.49
N ALA A 120 -8.63 -7.69 -0.73
CA ALA A 120 -7.43 -6.89 -0.72
C ALA A 120 -7.67 -5.61 0.10
N GLU A 121 -7.02 -5.52 1.25
CA GLU A 121 -7.17 -4.42 2.19
C GLU A 121 -5.83 -3.71 2.39
N VAL A 122 -5.78 -2.41 2.15
CA VAL A 122 -4.55 -1.61 2.15
C VAL A 122 -4.57 -0.66 3.33
N HIS A 123 -3.58 -0.74 4.21
CA HIS A 123 -3.29 0.31 5.17
C HIS A 123 -2.15 1.18 4.64
N VAL A 124 -2.49 2.42 4.27
CA VAL A 124 -1.50 3.41 3.84
C VAL A 124 -0.79 3.95 5.08
N LEU A 125 0.55 3.95 5.08
CA LEU A 125 1.36 4.40 6.21
C LEU A 125 1.47 5.94 6.24
N HIS A 126 0.32 6.59 6.27
CA HIS A 126 0.14 8.03 6.34
C HIS A 126 -1.16 8.35 7.10
N LYS A 127 -1.10 9.38 7.95
CA LYS A 127 -2.27 9.83 8.69
C LYS A 127 -3.00 10.90 7.88
N PHE A 128 -4.07 10.49 7.21
CA PHE A 128 -4.97 11.41 6.52
C PHE A 128 -5.91 12.12 7.49
N SER A 129 -6.26 13.36 7.17
CA SER A 129 -7.23 14.19 7.88
C SER A 129 -8.67 13.97 7.41
N ALA A 130 -8.87 13.30 6.27
CA ALA A 130 -10.16 12.92 5.72
C ALA A 130 -10.11 11.56 5.02
N ASP A 131 -11.30 10.99 4.77
CA ASP A 131 -11.44 9.78 3.96
C ASP A 131 -11.26 10.07 2.46
N PHE A 132 -10.81 9.05 1.72
CA PHE A 132 -10.55 9.10 0.28
C PHE A 132 -11.28 8.00 -0.50
N TYR A 133 -12.52 7.68 -0.11
CA TYR A 133 -13.39 6.79 -0.91
C TYR A 133 -13.53 7.32 -2.35
N ASP A 134 -13.71 6.40 -3.30
CA ASP A 134 -13.77 6.65 -4.75
C ASP A 134 -12.50 7.23 -5.39
N ALA A 135 -11.48 7.61 -4.60
CA ALA A 135 -10.17 7.97 -5.11
C ALA A 135 -9.56 6.79 -5.85
N HIS A 136 -8.88 7.06 -6.97
CA HIS A 136 -8.16 6.01 -7.69
C HIS A 136 -6.86 5.70 -6.94
N MET A 137 -6.64 4.43 -6.65
CA MET A 137 -5.45 3.93 -5.99
C MET A 137 -4.72 2.96 -6.91
N ARG A 138 -3.39 3.09 -6.98
CA ARG A 138 -2.48 2.12 -7.58
C ARG A 138 -1.55 1.55 -6.51
N LEU A 139 -1.26 0.27 -6.60
CA LEU A 139 -0.38 -0.46 -5.69
C LEU A 139 0.77 -1.09 -6.45
N LEU A 140 1.98 -0.87 -5.95
CA LEU A 140 3.17 -1.63 -6.33
C LEU A 140 3.56 -2.49 -5.12
N ILE A 141 3.17 -3.77 -5.15
CA ILE A 141 3.43 -4.73 -4.09
C ILE A 141 4.84 -5.29 -4.29
N LEU A 142 5.70 -5.16 -3.29
CA LEU A 142 7.14 -5.40 -3.42
C LEU A 142 7.64 -6.64 -2.67
N GLY A 143 6.87 -7.12 -1.69
CA GLY A 143 7.28 -8.28 -0.92
C GLY A 143 6.21 -8.77 0.05
N PHE A 144 6.48 -9.94 0.60
CA PHE A 144 5.66 -10.62 1.61
C PHE A 144 6.27 -10.41 2.99
N VAL A 145 5.45 -10.06 3.98
CA VAL A 145 5.84 -9.87 5.38
C VAL A 145 5.63 -11.16 6.17
N ARG A 146 4.42 -11.71 6.15
CA ARG A 146 4.03 -12.89 6.95
C ARG A 146 2.70 -13.49 6.51
N GLU A 147 2.43 -14.71 6.96
CA GLU A 147 1.13 -15.37 6.82
C GLU A 147 0.04 -14.69 7.68
N GLU A 148 -1.22 -15.01 7.38
CA GLU A 148 -2.34 -14.71 8.28
C GLU A 148 -2.10 -15.40 9.63
N LEU A 149 -2.41 -14.70 10.71
CA LEU A 149 -2.27 -15.22 12.07
C LEU A 149 -3.63 -15.17 12.75
N ASP A 150 -3.89 -16.17 13.58
CA ASP A 150 -5.06 -16.18 14.46
C ASP A 150 -4.75 -15.42 15.74
N TYR A 151 -5.67 -14.55 16.14
CA TYR A 151 -5.52 -13.72 17.33
C TYR A 151 -6.58 -14.06 18.37
N THR A 152 -6.12 -14.25 19.60
CA THR A 152 -6.99 -14.47 20.77
C THR A 152 -7.33 -13.17 21.50
N SER A 153 -6.70 -12.04 21.13
CA SER A 153 -6.95 -10.72 21.69
C SER A 153 -6.76 -9.62 20.63
N LEU A 154 -7.47 -8.51 20.81
CA LEU A 154 -7.37 -7.36 19.92
C LEU A 154 -6.00 -6.70 20.03
N GLU A 155 -5.43 -6.66 21.22
CA GLU A 155 -4.13 -6.08 21.52
C GLU A 155 -3.02 -6.81 20.77
N ALA A 156 -3.07 -8.15 20.71
CA ALA A 156 -2.12 -8.94 19.94
C ALA A 156 -2.22 -8.66 18.43
N LEU A 157 -3.44 -8.53 17.89
CA LEU A 157 -3.66 -8.15 16.49
C LEU A 157 -3.05 -6.78 16.19
N VAL A 158 -3.35 -5.77 17.02
CA VAL A 158 -2.84 -4.41 16.84
C VAL A 158 -1.32 -4.37 16.95
N ALA A 159 -0.74 -5.10 17.90
CA ALA A 159 0.71 -5.19 18.06
C ALA A 159 1.40 -5.75 16.80
N ASP A 160 0.84 -6.82 16.23
CA ASP A 160 1.40 -7.42 15.01
C ASP A 160 1.24 -6.53 13.78
N ILE A 161 0.12 -5.80 13.65
CA ILE A 161 -0.05 -4.86 12.53
C ILE A 161 0.94 -3.70 12.65
N ASN A 162 1.18 -3.19 13.86
CA ASN A 162 2.20 -2.16 14.06
C ASN A 162 3.60 -2.68 13.68
N LEU A 163 3.92 -3.93 14.06
CA LEU A 163 5.15 -4.58 13.63
C LEU A 163 5.21 -4.76 12.10
N ASP A 164 4.10 -5.11 11.44
CA ASP A 164 4.03 -5.19 9.97
C ASP A 164 4.36 -3.83 9.33
N CYS A 165 3.84 -2.74 9.90
CA CYS A 165 4.10 -1.39 9.44
C CYS A 165 5.58 -1.00 9.60
N ASP A 166 6.20 -1.39 10.71
CA ASP A 166 7.62 -1.14 10.96
C ASP A 166 8.52 -1.95 10.03
N VAL A 167 8.19 -3.23 9.80
CA VAL A 167 8.87 -4.06 8.81
C VAL A 167 8.80 -3.44 7.42
N ALA A 168 7.62 -2.96 7.01
CA ALA A 168 7.45 -2.28 5.74
C ALA A 168 8.29 -1.01 5.65
N ARG A 169 8.26 -0.13 6.66
CA ARG A 169 9.09 1.09 6.69
C ARG A 169 10.57 0.77 6.55
N ASN A 170 11.08 -0.16 7.35
CA ASN A 170 12.50 -0.51 7.34
C ASN A 170 12.92 -1.16 6.01
N SER A 171 12.09 -2.04 5.45
CA SER A 171 12.38 -2.72 4.20
C SER A 171 12.40 -1.75 3.01
N LEU A 172 11.49 -0.78 3.00
CA LEU A 172 11.33 0.23 1.96
C LEU A 172 12.33 1.38 2.04
N ASP A 173 12.94 1.61 3.21
CA ASP A 173 13.99 2.63 3.39
C ASP A 173 15.36 2.20 2.85
N ARG A 174 15.43 1.14 2.03
CA ARG A 174 16.65 0.73 1.33
C ARG A 174 16.70 1.29 -0.08
N VAL A 175 17.89 1.60 -0.58
CA VAL A 175 18.07 2.27 -1.89
C VAL A 175 17.42 1.49 -3.04
N ALA A 176 17.54 0.16 -3.07
CA ALA A 176 16.92 -0.66 -4.12
C ALA A 176 15.39 -0.79 -4.00
N TRP A 177 14.82 -0.37 -2.87
CA TRP A 177 13.40 -0.51 -2.53
C TRP A 177 12.66 0.82 -2.51
N ALA A 178 13.35 1.96 -2.52
CA ALA A 178 12.75 3.29 -2.57
C ALA A 178 12.59 3.80 -4.01
N PRO A 179 11.47 4.47 -4.35
CA PRO A 179 11.34 5.24 -5.57
C PRO A 179 12.39 6.36 -5.64
N ALA A 180 12.65 6.86 -6.85
CA ALA A 180 13.41 8.10 -7.01
C ALA A 180 12.73 9.26 -6.26
N ALA A 181 13.50 10.17 -5.68
CA ALA A 181 12.97 11.29 -4.88
C ALA A 181 12.03 12.21 -5.68
N ALA A 182 12.20 12.27 -7.01
CA ALA A 182 11.31 13.00 -7.92
C ALA A 182 9.86 12.48 -7.92
N LEU A 183 9.65 11.18 -7.68
CA LEU A 183 8.32 10.56 -7.65
C LEU A 183 7.67 10.65 -6.26
N ARG A 184 8.49 10.76 -5.21
CA ARG A 184 8.05 10.83 -3.82
C ARG A 184 8.87 11.87 -3.05
N PRO A 185 8.50 13.15 -3.13
CA PRO A 185 9.17 14.21 -2.38
C PRO A 185 9.20 13.93 -0.88
N GLY A 186 10.33 14.20 -0.22
CA GLY A 186 10.55 13.88 1.20
C GLY A 186 10.84 12.41 1.50
N GLY A 187 10.83 11.54 0.49
CA GLY A 187 11.32 10.16 0.58
C GLY A 187 12.82 10.04 0.37
N ARG A 188 13.35 8.84 0.67
CA ARG A 188 14.71 8.46 0.27
C ARG A 188 14.82 8.45 -1.26
N ASP A 189 15.94 8.94 -1.78
CA ASP A 189 16.26 8.82 -3.19
C ASP A 189 16.73 7.39 -3.50
N GLY A 190 15.89 6.61 -4.18
CA GLY A 190 16.13 5.21 -4.47
C GLY A 190 16.12 4.85 -5.95
N LYS A 191 16.29 3.55 -6.21
CA LYS A 191 16.47 2.94 -7.54
C LYS A 191 15.27 2.12 -8.02
N LEU A 192 14.20 2.02 -7.23
CA LEU A 192 13.01 1.28 -7.61
C LEU A 192 12.32 1.97 -8.80
N ASP A 193 12.06 1.23 -9.88
CA ASP A 193 11.21 1.72 -10.96
C ASP A 193 9.74 1.74 -10.51
N ALA A 194 9.29 2.94 -10.17
CA ALA A 194 7.94 3.21 -9.66
C ALA A 194 7.13 4.12 -10.60
N LYS A 195 7.56 4.33 -11.85
CA LYS A 195 6.93 5.30 -12.77
C LYS A 195 5.44 5.02 -13.01
N TRP A 196 5.07 3.75 -13.12
CA TRP A 196 3.68 3.31 -13.30
C TRP A 196 2.72 3.81 -12.22
N LEU A 197 3.20 4.01 -10.98
CA LEU A 197 2.37 4.51 -9.88
C LEU A 197 1.78 5.90 -10.16
N VAL A 198 2.37 6.65 -11.10
CA VAL A 198 2.05 8.06 -11.29
C VAL A 198 1.78 8.42 -12.76
N GLU A 199 1.72 7.42 -13.64
CA GLU A 199 1.25 7.59 -15.02
C GLU A 199 -0.18 8.14 -15.02
N PRO A 200 -0.54 9.06 -15.93
CA PRO A 200 -1.91 9.53 -16.06
C PRO A 200 -2.91 8.38 -16.23
N LEU A 201 -4.12 8.53 -15.70
CA LEU A 201 -5.21 7.61 -16.05
C LEU A 201 -5.53 7.76 -17.53
N GLU A 202 -5.68 6.65 -18.26
CA GLU A 202 -6.19 6.70 -19.62
C GLU A 202 -7.58 7.33 -19.60
N ARG A 203 -7.73 8.45 -20.32
CA ARG A 203 -9.04 9.10 -20.48
C ARG A 203 -9.87 8.22 -21.41
N LYS A 204 -10.88 7.57 -20.87
CA LYS A 204 -11.93 6.91 -21.66
C LYS A 204 -12.87 7.93 -22.25
#